data_AF-A0A7X8WYI7-F1
#
_entry.id   AF-A0A7X8WYI7-F1
#
_cell.length_a   1.000
_cell.length_b   1.000
_cell.length_c   1.000
_cell.angle_alpha   90.00
_cell.angle_beta   90.00
_cell.angle_gamma   90.00
#
_symmetry.space_group_name_H-M   'P 1'
#
loop_
_entity.id
_entity.type
_entity.pdbx_description
1 polymer ?
#
loop_
_entity_poly.entity_id
_entity_poly.type
_entity_poly.pdbx_seq_one_letter_code
_entity_poly.pdbx_strand_id
1 'polypeptide(L)'
;APKDSSDPCNIDALTIFKFHIPSLGLVIRILKEPSKADFDESGTISVNEAIFLGFALAMDALGAGFGAAMMGFNPWFTPFVLAGAKFILVSLGLYLGSHFILDRFRKNLGLLPGIIIITLGIIQFF
;
A
#
# COMPACT_ATOMS: atom_id res chain seq x y z
N ALA A 1 19.48 -58.24 15.31
CA ALA A 1 18.09 -58.40 15.78
C ALA A 1 18.13 -58.70 17.28
N PRO A 2 17.16 -58.30 18.13
CA PRO A 2 15.93 -57.49 17.92
C PRO A 2 15.70 -56.36 18.98
N LYS A 3 14.87 -55.33 18.67
CA LYS A 3 13.54 -54.91 19.24
C LYS A 3 13.53 -54.24 20.64
N ASP A 4 13.15 -52.95 20.75
CA ASP A 4 11.77 -52.41 21.01
C ASP A 4 11.65 -52.01 22.49
N SER A 5 11.06 -50.93 23.02
CA SER A 5 10.60 -49.61 22.59
C SER A 5 10.11 -48.93 23.88
N SER A 6 10.46 -47.66 24.12
CA SER A 6 9.65 -46.73 24.93
C SER A 6 10.20 -45.29 24.88
N ASP A 7 9.70 -44.53 23.91
CA ASP A 7 9.55 -43.06 23.91
C ASP A 7 8.56 -42.64 25.04
N PRO A 8 8.49 -41.37 25.55
CA PRO A 8 8.42 -40.15 24.72
C PRO A 8 8.93 -38.82 25.33
N CYS A 9 9.56 -37.97 24.52
CA CYS A 9 9.26 -36.53 24.53
C CYS A 9 9.71 -35.91 23.20
N ASN A 10 8.98 -36.28 22.16
CA ASN A 10 8.94 -35.61 20.88
C ASN A 10 8.30 -34.22 21.12
N ILE A 11 9.13 -33.17 21.15
CA ILE A 11 8.70 -31.76 21.04
C ILE A 11 8.84 -31.35 19.56
N ASP A 12 8.35 -32.18 18.63
CA ASP A 12 8.12 -31.83 17.23
C ASP A 12 6.61 -31.62 16.96
N ALA A 13 5.84 -31.34 18.02
CA ALA A 13 4.43 -31.01 17.92
C ALA A 13 4.21 -29.49 18.12
N LEU A 14 3.64 -28.87 17.07
CA LEU A 14 3.05 -27.53 17.01
C LEU A 14 3.95 -26.33 16.65
N THR A 15 4.63 -26.45 15.52
CA THR A 15 4.70 -25.28 14.61
C THR A 15 3.88 -25.58 13.34
N ILE A 16 2.61 -25.96 13.54
CA ILE A 16 1.59 -26.08 12.49
C ILE A 16 1.12 -24.66 12.16
N PHE A 17 1.93 -23.93 11.41
CA PHE A 17 1.55 -22.89 10.45
C PHE A 17 2.79 -22.04 10.14
N LYS A 18 3.63 -22.50 9.20
CA LYS A 18 4.48 -21.58 8.42
C LYS A 18 3.58 -20.88 7.42
N PHE A 19 2.93 -19.80 7.85
CA PHE A 19 2.12 -18.94 6.99
C PHE A 19 3.07 -18.08 6.13
N HIS A 20 3.62 -18.69 5.07
CA HIS A 20 4.30 -17.96 4.02
C HIS A 20 3.21 -17.39 3.12
N ILE A 21 2.81 -16.12 3.34
CA ILE A 21 1.90 -15.41 2.45
C ILE A 21 2.74 -14.66 1.41
N PRO A 22 3.02 -15.23 0.23
CA PRO A 22 3.72 -14.50 -0.82
C PRO A 22 2.98 -13.20 -1.20
N SER A 23 1.67 -13.17 -1.00
CA SER A 23 0.76 -12.04 -1.26
C SER A 23 1.02 -10.80 -0.39
N LEU A 24 1.46 -10.95 0.88
CA LEU A 24 1.82 -9.79 1.72
C LEU A 24 3.16 -9.20 1.29
N GLY A 25 4.11 -10.03 0.89
CA GLY A 25 5.38 -9.59 0.31
C GLY A 25 5.17 -8.80 -0.99
N LEU A 26 4.14 -9.14 -1.77
CA LEU A 26 3.72 -8.43 -2.98
C LEU A 26 3.14 -7.06 -2.66
N VAL A 27 2.20 -6.97 -1.71
CA VAL A 27 1.62 -5.68 -1.27
C VAL A 27 2.70 -4.74 -0.75
N ILE A 28 3.64 -5.23 0.05
CA ILE A 28 4.75 -4.42 0.58
C ILE A 28 5.69 -3.96 -0.55
N ARG A 29 5.93 -4.77 -1.58
CA ARG A 29 6.75 -4.39 -2.75
C ARG A 29 6.05 -3.37 -3.65
N ILE A 30 4.75 -3.53 -3.89
CA ILE A 30 3.92 -2.57 -4.65
C ILE A 30 3.86 -1.22 -3.93
N LEU A 31 3.73 -1.22 -2.60
CA LEU A 31 3.78 0.00 -1.80
C LEU A 31 5.16 0.66 -1.76
N LYS A 32 6.24 -0.12 -1.95
CA LYS A 32 7.62 0.37 -1.93
C LYS A 32 8.04 0.99 -3.26
N GLU A 33 7.55 0.48 -4.38
CA GLU A 33 7.82 0.97 -5.74
C GLU A 33 6.57 0.75 -6.63
N PRO A 34 5.66 1.74 -6.73
CA PRO A 34 4.43 1.58 -7.53
C PRO A 34 4.71 1.47 -9.03
N SER A 35 5.89 1.90 -9.50
CA SER A 35 6.36 1.69 -10.88
C SER A 35 6.75 0.24 -11.18
N LYS A 36 6.85 -0.63 -10.15
CA LYS A 36 7.00 -2.09 -10.27
C LYS A 36 5.69 -2.84 -10.01
N ALA A 37 4.56 -2.13 -10.00
CA ALA A 37 3.24 -2.78 -9.99
C ALA A 37 2.98 -3.56 -11.29
N ASP A 38 3.68 -3.18 -12.38
CA ASP A 38 3.91 -3.99 -13.56
C ASP A 38 4.92 -5.09 -13.21
N PHE A 39 4.41 -6.25 -12.79
CA PHE A 39 5.19 -7.42 -12.39
C PHE A 39 5.70 -8.19 -13.60
N ASP A 40 4.99 -8.12 -14.73
CA ASP A 40 5.36 -8.79 -15.97
C ASP A 40 6.20 -7.92 -16.92
N GLU A 41 6.57 -6.70 -16.51
CA GLU A 41 7.31 -5.70 -17.30
C GLU A 41 6.71 -5.53 -18.71
N SER A 42 5.39 -5.71 -18.83
CA SER A 42 4.67 -5.66 -20.10
C SER A 42 4.41 -4.23 -20.57
N GLY A 43 4.57 -3.25 -19.69
CA GLY A 43 4.15 -1.86 -19.90
C GLY A 43 2.63 -1.68 -19.83
N THR A 44 1.87 -2.72 -19.46
CA THR A 44 0.41 -2.70 -19.36
C THR A 44 -0.04 -3.33 -18.03
N ILE A 45 -0.99 -2.68 -17.35
CA ILE A 45 -1.48 -3.17 -16.06
C ILE A 45 -2.44 -4.34 -16.33
N SER A 46 -2.05 -5.55 -15.92
CA SER A 46 -2.90 -6.73 -15.98
C SER A 46 -4.04 -6.68 -14.95
N VAL A 47 -5.10 -7.46 -15.16
CA VAL A 47 -6.29 -7.48 -14.26
C VAL A 47 -5.91 -7.82 -12.82
N ASN A 48 -4.95 -8.74 -12.62
CA ASN A 48 -4.52 -9.14 -11.29
C ASN A 48 -3.75 -8.01 -10.58
N GLU A 49 -2.90 -7.28 -11.29
CA GLU A 49 -2.15 -6.14 -10.75
C GLU A 49 -3.07 -4.96 -10.45
N ALA A 50 -4.06 -4.71 -11.30
CA ALA A 50 -5.07 -3.69 -11.07
C ALA A 50 -5.85 -3.91 -9.76
N ILE A 51 -6.12 -5.17 -9.40
CA ILE A 51 -6.78 -5.51 -8.13
C ILE A 51 -5.90 -5.12 -6.93
N PHE A 52 -4.60 -5.43 -6.97
CA PHE A 52 -3.68 -5.05 -5.89
C PHE A 52 -3.46 -3.53 -5.80
N LEU A 53 -3.30 -2.85 -6.93
CA LEU A 53 -3.19 -1.39 -6.99
C LEU A 53 -4.47 -0.72 -6.46
N GLY A 54 -5.63 -1.24 -6.87
CA GLY A 54 -6.94 -0.80 -6.38
C GLY A 54 -7.09 -0.99 -4.87
N PHE A 55 -6.64 -2.12 -4.33
CA PHE A 55 -6.64 -2.37 -2.88
C PHE A 55 -5.75 -1.37 -2.14
N ALA A 56 -4.56 -1.05 -2.65
CA ALA A 56 -3.68 -0.04 -2.06
C ALA A 56 -4.35 1.35 -2.05
N LEU A 57 -4.97 1.76 -3.15
CA LEU A 57 -5.68 3.04 -3.26
C LEU A 57 -6.92 3.10 -2.34
N ALA A 58 -7.60 1.97 -2.16
CA ALA A 58 -8.76 1.83 -1.28
C ALA A 58 -8.37 1.94 0.20
N MET A 59 -7.23 1.34 0.62
CA MET A 59 -6.72 1.46 1.98
C MET A 59 -6.39 2.91 2.37
N ASP A 60 -5.86 3.71 1.44
CA ASP A 60 -5.63 5.14 1.69
C ASP A 60 -6.96 5.93 1.81
N ALA A 61 -7.95 5.60 0.97
CA ALA A 61 -9.28 6.21 1.05
C ALA A 61 -10.00 5.84 2.36
N LEU A 62 -9.78 4.62 2.86
CA LEU A 62 -10.29 4.17 4.15
C LEU A 62 -9.68 5.00 5.30
N GLY A 63 -8.37 5.26 5.28
CA GLY A 63 -7.70 6.09 6.27
C GLY A 63 -8.24 7.52 6.29
N ALA A 64 -8.37 8.14 5.12
CA ALA A 64 -8.96 9.48 4.99
C ALA A 64 -10.44 9.51 5.42
N GLY A 65 -11.23 8.49 5.04
CA GLY A 65 -12.63 8.36 5.42
C GLY A 65 -12.84 8.15 6.92
N PHE A 66 -11.98 7.34 7.54
CA PHE A 66 -11.97 7.14 9.00
C PHE A 66 -11.59 8.43 9.74
N GLY A 67 -10.54 9.13 9.28
CA GLY A 67 -10.17 10.43 9.82
C GLY A 67 -11.29 11.47 9.69
N ALA A 68 -11.98 11.50 8.54
CA ALA A 68 -13.12 12.38 8.33
C ALA A 68 -14.30 12.04 9.25
N ALA A 69 -14.57 10.75 9.49
CA ALA A 69 -15.60 10.31 10.42
C ALA A 69 -15.28 10.70 11.87
N MET A 70 -14.00 10.62 12.29
CA MET A 70 -13.56 11.09 13.60
C MET A 70 -13.73 12.60 13.78
N MET A 71 -13.61 13.38 12.70
CA MET A 71 -13.85 14.83 12.71
C MET A 71 -15.34 15.20 12.67
N GLY A 72 -16.25 14.22 12.60
CA GLY A 72 -17.70 14.44 12.60
C GLY A 72 -18.28 14.86 11.24
N PHE A 73 -17.56 14.64 10.13
CA PHE A 73 -18.10 14.92 8.80
C PHE A 73 -19.25 13.98 8.42
N ASN A 74 -20.17 14.46 7.59
CA ASN A 74 -21.35 13.72 7.19
C ASN A 74 -20.98 12.50 6.31
N PRO A 75 -21.28 11.26 6.76
CA PRO A 75 -20.86 10.02 6.08
C PRO A 75 -21.49 9.80 4.71
N TRP A 76 -22.56 10.52 4.36
CA TRP A 76 -23.20 10.41 3.04
C TRP A 76 -22.45 11.16 1.95
N PHE A 77 -21.85 12.31 2.29
CA PHE A 77 -21.17 13.17 1.32
C PHE A 77 -19.67 12.90 1.22
N THR A 78 -19.05 12.50 2.33
CA THR A 78 -17.61 12.21 2.39
C THR A 78 -17.13 11.20 1.33
N PRO A 79 -17.78 10.04 1.07
CA PRO A 79 -17.28 9.10 0.07
C PRO A 79 -17.34 9.67 -1.35
N PHE A 80 -18.34 10.48 -1.69
CA PHE A 80 -18.45 11.10 -3.02
C PHE A 80 -17.33 12.12 -3.25
N VAL A 81 -17.07 12.98 -2.25
CA VAL A 81 -15.99 13.96 -2.33
C VAL A 81 -14.63 13.27 -2.38
N LEU A 82 -14.41 12.26 -1.55
CA LEU A 82 -13.16 11.49 -1.55
C LEU A 82 -12.95 10.76 -2.88
N ALA A 83 -13.98 10.09 -3.40
CA ALA A 83 -13.90 9.40 -4.69
C ALA A 83 -13.60 10.37 -5.84
N GLY A 84 -14.28 11.53 -5.89
CA GLY A 84 -14.01 12.56 -6.87
C GLY A 84 -12.60 13.12 -6.77
N ALA A 85 -12.15 13.47 -5.56
CA ALA A 85 -10.80 13.97 -5.31
C ALA A 85 -9.73 12.95 -5.69
N LYS A 86 -9.90 11.68 -5.29
CA LYS A 86 -9.01 10.56 -5.65
C LYS A 86 -8.91 10.40 -7.16
N PHE A 87 -10.04 10.39 -7.86
CA PHE A 87 -10.08 10.22 -9.30
C PHE A 87 -9.32 11.34 -10.02
N ILE A 88 -9.57 12.59 -9.64
CA ILE A 88 -8.89 13.76 -10.20
C ILE A 88 -7.39 13.71 -9.89
N LEU A 89 -7.02 13.46 -8.64
CA LEU A 89 -5.63 13.51 -8.20
C LEU A 89 -4.79 12.40 -8.83
N VAL A 90 -5.33 11.18 -8.93
CA VAL A 90 -4.65 10.06 -9.60
C VAL A 90 -4.53 10.32 -11.10
N SER A 91 -5.60 10.76 -11.76
CA SER A 91 -5.58 11.09 -13.20
C SER A 91 -4.56 12.20 -13.50
N LEU A 92 -4.56 13.25 -12.70
CA LEU A 92 -3.63 14.37 -12.84
C LEU A 92 -2.19 13.92 -12.56
N GLY A 93 -1.97 13.12 -11.52
CA GLY A 93 -0.66 12.55 -11.19
C GLY A 93 -0.10 11.66 -12.31
N LEU A 94 -0.93 10.82 -12.94
CA LEU A 94 -0.55 10.01 -14.10
C LEU A 94 -0.21 10.88 -15.31
N TYR A 95 -1.01 11.91 -15.59
CA TYR A 95 -0.77 12.84 -16.68
C TYR A 95 0.55 13.61 -16.50
N LEU A 96 0.77 14.22 -15.32
CA LEU A 96 2.01 14.93 -15.02
C LEU A 96 3.20 13.98 -15.01
N GLY A 97 3.07 12.79 -14.41
CA GLY A 97 4.13 11.79 -14.36
C GLY A 97 4.56 11.28 -15.75
N SER A 98 3.60 11.16 -16.68
CA SER A 98 3.89 10.77 -18.06
C SER A 98 4.47 11.91 -18.90
N HIS A 99 4.08 13.17 -18.65
CA HIS A 99 4.51 14.31 -19.45
C HIS A 99 5.84 14.91 -18.98
N PHE A 100 6.10 14.85 -17.68
CA PHE A 100 7.33 15.38 -17.08
C PHE A 100 8.32 14.26 -16.80
N ILE A 101 9.25 14.02 -17.74
CA ILE A 101 10.44 13.16 -17.54
C ILE A 101 11.41 13.92 -16.61
N LEU A 102 11.09 13.88 -15.31
CA LEU A 102 11.85 14.55 -14.24
C LEU A 102 13.10 13.75 -13.86
N ASP A 103 13.96 13.42 -14.82
CA ASP A 103 15.17 12.64 -14.56
C ASP A 103 16.10 13.33 -13.55
N ARG A 104 16.09 14.68 -13.51
CA ARG A 104 16.84 15.45 -12.50
C ARG A 104 16.17 15.55 -11.13
N PHE A 105 14.84 15.41 -11.03
CA PHE A 105 14.11 15.55 -9.77
C PHE A 105 13.69 14.21 -9.15
N ARG A 106 13.91 13.09 -9.86
CA ARG A 106 13.58 11.73 -9.40
C ARG A 106 14.13 11.39 -8.01
N LYS A 107 15.33 11.89 -7.68
CA LYS A 107 15.95 11.71 -6.34
C LYS A 107 15.33 12.58 -5.24
N ASN A 108 14.82 13.76 -5.58
CA ASN A 108 14.33 14.73 -4.59
C ASN A 108 12.82 14.59 -4.33
N LEU A 109 12.07 14.04 -5.29
CA LEU A 109 10.62 13.80 -5.16
C LEU A 109 10.27 12.81 -4.04
N GLY A 110 11.16 11.84 -3.75
CA GLY A 110 10.97 10.90 -2.64
C GLY A 110 10.99 11.56 -1.25
N LEU A 111 11.61 12.75 -1.11
CA LEU A 111 11.64 13.50 0.15
C LEU A 111 10.42 14.42 0.33
N LEU A 112 9.71 14.71 -0.75
CA LEU A 112 8.59 15.64 -0.79
C LEU A 112 7.43 15.26 0.17
N PRO A 113 6.93 14.00 0.21
CA PRO A 113 5.91 13.63 1.18
C PRO A 113 6.39 13.74 2.63
N GLY A 114 7.67 13.45 2.90
CA GLY A 114 8.25 13.60 4.24
C GLY A 114 8.27 15.07 4.70
N ILE A 115 8.67 15.99 3.82
CA ILE A 115 8.68 17.43 4.10
C ILE A 115 7.25 17.92 4.37
N ILE A 116 6.26 17.51 3.58
CA ILE A 116 4.85 17.89 3.77
C ILE A 116 4.36 17.51 5.18
N ILE A 117 4.65 16.29 5.64
CA ILE A 117 4.23 15.82 6.96
C ILE A 117 4.93 16.60 8.08
N ILE A 118 6.24 16.84 7.97
CA ILE A 118 6.99 17.63 8.95
C ILE A 118 6.41 19.04 9.06
N THR A 119 6.14 19.69 7.93
CA THR A 119 5.54 21.03 7.90
C THR A 119 4.15 21.06 8.52
N LEU A 120 3.27 20.09 8.19
CA LEU A 120 1.94 19.98 8.81
C LEU A 120 2.02 19.79 10.33
N GLY A 121 2.96 18.97 10.80
CA GLY A 121 3.20 18.76 12.23
C GLY A 121 3.62 20.04 12.95
N ILE A 122 4.50 20.84 12.34
CA ILE A 122 4.95 22.13 12.91
C ILE A 122 3.80 23.13 12.95
N ILE A 123 3.00 23.23 11.88
CA ILE A 123 1.84 24.14 11.81
C ILE A 123 0.80 23.79 12.87
N GLN A 124 0.55 22.50 13.11
CA GLN A 124 -0.43 22.07 14.11
C GLN A 124 0.08 22.20 15.55
N PHE A 125 1.40 22.16 15.75
CA PHE A 125 2.02 22.29 17.08
C PHE A 125 2.01 23.72 17.62
N PHE A 126 2.01 24.72 16.74
CA PHE A 126 2.00 26.14 17.09
C PHE A 126 0.57 26.69 17.09
#